data_AF-A0A6G5ACK8-F1
#
_entry.id   AF-A0A6G5ACK8-F1
#
_cell.length_a   1.000
_cell.length_b   1.000
_cell.length_c   1.000
_cell.angle_alpha   90.00
_cell.angle_beta   90.00
_cell.angle_gamma   90.00
#
_symmetry.space_group_name_H-M   'P 1'
#
loop_
_entity.id
_entity.type
_entity.pdbx_description
1 polymer ?
#
loop_
_entity_poly.entity_id
_entity_poly.type
_entity_poly.pdbx_seq_one_letter_code
_entity_poly.pdbx_strand_id
1 'polypeptide(L)'
;MFSTSTQGKCWIFKDEAQISRLRKAANDRFINRQQNANRSSGDFLSPEEERTIYKHYEFTLRDFCKKFQPPVPRSVIGTSFHYFKRFYLNNSVMDYHPKHMLVTCVYLACKVEE
;
A
#
# COMPACT_ATOMS: atom_id res chain seq x y z
N MET A 1 10.28 13.80 -18.08
CA MET A 1 8.84 14.18 -18.16
C MET A 1 7.96 12.98 -17.84
N PHE A 2 6.71 13.21 -17.41
CA PHE A 2 5.80 12.17 -16.96
C PHE A 2 5.47 11.09 -18.02
N SER A 3 5.27 11.48 -19.28
CA SER A 3 4.87 10.58 -20.38
C SER A 3 5.86 9.44 -20.65
N THR A 4 7.15 9.64 -20.39
CA THR A 4 8.19 8.62 -20.57
C THR A 4 8.58 7.91 -19.27
N SER A 5 8.00 8.32 -18.13
CA SER A 5 8.33 7.83 -16.81
C SER A 5 7.81 6.41 -16.54
N THR A 6 8.43 5.73 -15.57
CA THR A 6 7.93 4.45 -15.05
C THR A 6 6.58 4.58 -14.36
N GLN A 7 6.26 5.77 -13.81
CA GLN A 7 4.94 6.05 -13.26
C GLN A 7 3.86 5.95 -14.34
N GLY A 8 4.05 6.66 -15.45
CA GLY A 8 3.10 6.65 -16.58
C GLY A 8 2.93 5.27 -17.20
N LYS A 9 4.01 4.49 -17.28
CA LYS A 9 4.01 3.17 -17.92
C LYS A 9 3.44 2.05 -17.05
N CYS A 10 3.72 2.05 -15.74
CA CYS A 10 3.46 0.89 -14.87
C CYS A 10 2.38 1.13 -13.81
N TRP A 11 2.03 2.37 -13.51
CA TRP A 11 1.21 2.73 -12.33
C TRP A 11 0.05 3.67 -12.66
N ILE A 12 -0.33 3.74 -13.94
CA ILE A 12 -1.56 4.38 -14.41
C ILE A 12 -2.47 3.27 -14.92
N PHE A 13 -3.68 3.22 -14.37
CA PHE A 13 -4.67 2.19 -14.62
C PHE A 13 -5.86 2.79 -15.36
N LYS A 14 -6.55 1.96 -16.16
CA LYS A 14 -7.68 2.40 -16.99
C LYS A 14 -8.88 2.83 -16.15
N ASP A 15 -9.17 2.06 -15.10
CA ASP A 15 -10.35 2.22 -14.26
C ASP A 15 -10.14 1.63 -12.86
N GLU A 16 -11.09 1.90 -11.96
CA GLU A 16 -11.08 1.34 -10.60
C GLU A 16 -11.28 -0.18 -10.58
N ALA A 17 -11.94 -0.75 -11.60
CA ALA A 17 -12.16 -2.20 -11.67
C ALA A 17 -10.83 -2.95 -11.88
N GLN A 18 -9.88 -2.39 -12.64
CA GLN A 18 -8.52 -2.92 -12.77
C GLN A 18 -7.80 -2.93 -11.41
N ILE A 19 -7.91 -1.85 -10.63
CA ILE A 19 -7.31 -1.74 -9.30
C ILE A 19 -7.90 -2.79 -8.35
N SER A 20 -9.23 -2.94 -8.35
CA SER A 20 -9.92 -3.93 -7.52
C SER A 20 -9.52 -5.36 -7.87
N ARG A 21 -9.34 -5.67 -9.17
CA ARG A 21 -8.84 -6.98 -9.62
C ARG A 21 -7.42 -7.26 -9.13
N LEU A 22 -6.52 -6.28 -9.17
CA LEU A 22 -5.15 -6.45 -8.68
C LEU A 22 -5.11 -6.74 -7.17
N ARG A 23 -5.90 -6.01 -6.39
CA ARG A 23 -6.01 -6.24 -4.93
C ARG A 23 -6.59 -7.61 -4.62
N LYS A 24 -7.67 -7.99 -5.31
CA LYS A 24 -8.25 -9.33 -5.16
C LYS A 24 -7.23 -10.42 -5.49
N ALA A 25 -6.51 -10.28 -6.61
CA ALA A 25 -5.46 -11.23 -6.98
C ALA A 25 -4.32 -11.30 -5.96
N ALA A 26 -3.98 -10.19 -5.30
CA ALA A 26 -2.98 -10.17 -4.23
C ALA A 26 -3.47 -10.91 -2.96
N ASN A 27 -4.73 -10.71 -2.58
CA ASN A 27 -5.39 -11.41 -1.48
C ASN A 27 -5.50 -12.92 -1.76
N ASP A 28 -6.02 -13.30 -2.94
CA ASP A 28 -6.12 -14.69 -3.37
C ASP A 28 -4.75 -15.39 -3.36
N ARG A 29 -3.70 -14.72 -3.85
CA ARG A 29 -2.33 -15.25 -3.82
C ARG A 29 -1.82 -15.47 -2.40
N PHE A 30 -2.15 -14.58 -1.47
CA PHE A 30 -1.81 -14.76 -0.05
C PHE A 30 -2.53 -15.97 0.54
N ILE A 31 -3.85 -16.07 0.34
CA ILE A 31 -4.69 -17.15 0.87
C ILE A 31 -4.21 -18.50 0.33
N ASN A 32 -4.01 -18.62 -0.98
CA ASN A 32 -3.54 -19.86 -1.60
C ASN A 32 -2.20 -20.32 -1.02
N ARG A 33 -1.28 -19.38 -0.78
CA ARG A 33 0.03 -19.68 -0.15
C ARG A 33 -0.12 -20.16 1.30
N GLN A 34 -1.07 -19.61 2.06
CA GLN A 34 -1.30 -19.98 3.47
C GLN A 34 -2.12 -21.26 3.64
N GLN A 35 -3.06 -21.53 2.73
CA GLN A 35 -3.80 -22.79 2.69
C GLN A 35 -2.86 -23.97 2.45
N ASN A 36 -1.86 -23.80 1.56
CA ASN A 36 -0.80 -24.78 1.37
C ASN A 36 0.06 -25.02 2.63
N ALA A 37 0.02 -24.09 3.60
CA ALA A 37 0.72 -24.19 4.88
C ALA A 37 -0.19 -24.67 6.04
N ASN A 38 -1.37 -25.25 5.73
CA ASN A 38 -2.34 -25.80 6.68
C ASN A 38 -2.94 -24.79 7.70
N ARG A 39 -3.05 -23.51 7.35
CA ARG A 39 -3.83 -22.55 8.16
C ARG A 39 -5.33 -22.64 7.88
N SER A 40 -6.14 -22.48 8.92
CA SER A 40 -7.62 -22.49 8.82
C SER A 40 -8.15 -21.34 7.98
N SER A 41 -9.10 -21.64 7.09
CA SER A 41 -9.72 -20.65 6.19
C SER A 41 -10.51 -19.54 6.90
N GLY A 42 -10.85 -19.71 8.18
CA GLY A 42 -11.60 -18.74 8.98
C GLY A 42 -10.81 -17.50 9.41
N ASP A 43 -9.49 -17.50 9.22
CA ASP A 43 -8.61 -16.42 9.70
C ASP A 43 -8.25 -15.39 8.60
N PHE A 44 -8.78 -15.56 7.38
CA PHE A 44 -8.44 -14.69 6.25
C PHE A 44 -9.42 -13.54 6.07
N LEU A 45 -8.86 -12.37 5.73
CA LEU A 45 -9.61 -11.17 5.42
C LEU A 45 -10.12 -11.21 3.98
N SER A 46 -11.36 -10.76 3.79
CA SER A 46 -11.90 -10.41 2.47
C SER A 46 -11.19 -9.19 1.88
N PRO A 47 -11.19 -9.03 0.54
CA PRO A 47 -10.66 -7.83 -0.11
C PRO A 47 -11.28 -6.52 0.40
N GLU A 48 -12.55 -6.54 0.82
CA GLU A 48 -13.28 -5.39 1.36
C GLU A 48 -12.81 -5.02 2.77
N GLU A 49 -12.57 -6.01 3.63
CA GLU A 49 -11.99 -5.80 4.96
C GLU A 49 -10.58 -5.26 4.85
N GLU A 50 -9.76 -5.85 3.98
CA GLU A 50 -8.44 -5.32 3.71
C GLU A 50 -8.52 -3.86 3.19
N ARG A 51 -9.51 -3.54 2.32
CA ARG A 51 -9.77 -2.17 1.83
C ARG A 51 -10.02 -1.18 2.95
N THR A 52 -10.77 -1.59 3.95
CA THR A 52 -11.05 -0.78 5.14
C THR A 52 -9.77 -0.53 5.93
N ILE A 53 -8.93 -1.56 6.07
CA ILE A 53 -7.66 -1.47 6.79
C ILE A 53 -6.69 -0.52 6.07
N TYR A 54 -6.43 -0.66 4.77
CA TYR A 54 -5.50 0.27 4.11
C TYR A 54 -5.98 1.72 4.19
N LYS A 55 -7.29 1.97 4.01
CA LYS A 55 -7.87 3.31 4.17
C LYS A 55 -7.64 3.89 5.56
N HIS A 56 -7.83 3.10 6.62
CA HIS A 56 -7.53 3.53 7.97
C HIS A 56 -6.06 3.95 8.10
N TYR A 57 -5.13 3.13 7.59
CA TYR A 57 -3.70 3.42 7.65
C TYR A 57 -3.26 4.57 6.74
N GLU A 58 -3.99 4.90 5.67
CA GLU A 58 -3.76 6.12 4.91
C GLU A 58 -4.00 7.39 5.76
N PHE A 59 -5.06 7.40 6.58
CA PHE A 59 -5.27 8.48 7.55
C PHE A 59 -4.18 8.51 8.62
N THR A 60 -3.81 7.34 9.14
CA THR A 60 -2.70 7.22 10.10
C THR A 60 -1.39 7.71 9.50
N LEU A 61 -1.10 7.48 8.22
CA LEU A 61 0.11 7.96 7.54
C LEU A 61 0.15 9.49 7.51
N ARG A 62 -0.96 10.12 7.13
CA ARG A 62 -1.09 11.58 7.14
C ARG A 62 -0.81 12.13 8.55
N ASP A 63 -1.44 11.55 9.55
CA ASP A 63 -1.36 12.05 10.92
C ASP A 63 0.01 11.73 11.56
N PHE A 64 0.67 10.67 11.11
CA PHE A 64 2.06 10.36 11.43
C PHE A 64 3.01 11.43 10.86
N CYS A 65 2.88 11.78 9.57
CA CYS A 65 3.74 12.81 8.95
C CYS A 65 3.59 14.20 9.60
N LYS A 66 2.39 14.54 10.09
CA LYS A 66 2.14 15.82 10.80
C LYS A 66 2.88 15.94 12.14
N LYS A 67 3.29 14.82 12.74
CA LYS A 67 3.95 14.80 14.06
C LYS A 67 5.46 15.04 13.99
N PHE A 68 6.06 15.04 12.79
CA PHE A 68 7.50 15.26 12.65
C PHE A 68 7.88 16.71 12.92
N GLN A 69 9.08 16.86 13.49
CA GLN A 69 9.76 18.14 13.67
C GLN A 69 11.22 17.98 13.23
N PRO A 70 11.69 18.73 12.21
CA PRO A 70 10.95 19.73 11.42
C PRO A 70 9.83 19.11 10.55
N PRO A 71 8.87 19.92 10.03
CA PRO A 71 7.77 19.42 9.22
C PRO A 71 8.26 18.68 7.97
N VAL A 72 7.66 17.53 7.67
CA VAL A 72 7.98 16.76 6.46
C VAL A 72 7.55 17.53 5.21
N PRO A 73 8.41 17.66 4.17
CA PRO A 73 8.04 18.28 2.90
C PRO A 73 6.82 17.61 2.24
N ARG A 74 6.00 18.39 1.55
CA ARG A 74 4.79 17.86 0.88
C ARG A 74 5.11 16.81 -0.20
N SER A 75 6.25 16.95 -0.87
CA SER A 75 6.76 15.97 -1.85
C SER A 75 6.97 14.59 -1.19
N VAL A 76 7.71 14.56 -0.09
CA VAL A 76 7.95 13.35 0.74
C VAL A 76 6.64 12.71 1.18
N ILE A 77 5.67 13.50 1.66
CA ILE A 77 4.36 12.97 2.07
C ILE A 77 3.65 12.34 0.86
N GLY A 78 3.61 13.03 -0.28
CA GLY A 78 3.00 12.53 -1.52
C GLY A 78 3.64 11.24 -2.02
N THR A 79 4.97 11.15 -1.96
CA THR A 79 5.75 9.96 -2.36
C THR A 79 5.52 8.79 -1.39
N SER A 80 5.42 9.07 -0.09
CA SER A 80 5.06 8.08 0.94
C SER A 80 3.70 7.44 0.66
N PHE A 81 2.70 8.25 0.33
CA PHE A 81 1.37 7.79 -0.05
C PHE A 81 1.39 6.94 -1.32
N HIS A 82 2.17 7.34 -2.33
CA HIS A 82 2.32 6.57 -3.55
C HIS A 82 2.93 5.20 -3.26
N TYR A 83 4.01 5.12 -2.48
CA TYR A 83 4.61 3.84 -2.11
C TYR A 83 3.63 2.95 -1.35
N PHE A 84 2.94 3.50 -0.36
CA PHE A 84 1.95 2.75 0.42
C PHE A 84 0.84 2.17 -0.47
N LYS A 85 0.25 3.00 -1.33
CA LYS A 85 -0.83 2.58 -2.25
C LYS A 85 -0.36 1.57 -3.30
N ARG A 86 0.83 1.76 -3.86
CA ARG A 86 1.42 0.85 -4.86
C ARG A 86 1.79 -0.49 -4.26
N PHE A 87 2.32 -0.48 -3.03
CA PHE A 87 2.67 -1.69 -2.31
C PHE A 87 1.43 -2.57 -2.07
N TYR A 88 0.37 -2.02 -1.48
CA TYR A 88 -0.88 -2.74 -1.21
C TYR A 88 -1.79 -2.92 -2.42
N LEU A 89 -1.37 -2.48 -3.62
CA LEU A 89 -2.05 -2.88 -4.84
C LEU A 89 -1.75 -4.34 -5.20
N ASN A 90 -0.54 -4.78 -4.88
CA ASN A 90 -0.04 -6.10 -5.23
C ASN A 90 0.29 -6.96 -4.02
N ASN A 91 0.07 -6.51 -2.78
CA ASN A 91 0.37 -7.26 -1.57
C ASN A 91 -0.80 -7.21 -0.59
N SER A 92 -0.99 -8.28 0.19
CA SER A 92 -2.01 -8.35 1.24
C SER A 92 -1.51 -7.75 2.55
N VAL A 93 -2.41 -7.16 3.33
CA VAL A 93 -2.14 -6.70 4.71
C VAL A 93 -1.90 -7.83 5.69
N MET A 94 -2.38 -9.02 5.37
CA MET A 94 -2.15 -10.22 6.17
C MET A 94 -0.68 -10.68 6.07
N ASP A 95 0.01 -10.32 4.99
CA ASP A 95 1.44 -10.62 4.80
C ASP A 95 2.34 -9.56 5.43
N TYR A 96 2.00 -8.29 5.16
CA TYR A 96 2.77 -7.15 5.61
C TYR A 96 1.86 -6.21 6.38
N HIS A 97 2.06 -6.12 7.68
CA HIS A 97 1.20 -5.32 8.54
C HIS A 97 1.38 -3.80 8.25
N PRO A 98 0.30 -3.04 7.98
CA PRO A 98 0.36 -1.62 7.59
C PRO A 98 1.10 -0.70 8.52
N LYS A 99 1.06 -0.96 9.84
CA LYS A 99 1.78 -0.16 10.83
C LYS A 99 3.27 -0.05 10.53
N HIS A 100 3.88 -1.16 10.11
CA HIS A 100 5.31 -1.18 9.75
C HIS A 100 5.53 -0.60 8.36
N MET A 101 4.70 -1.01 7.38
CA MET A 101 4.84 -0.53 6.00
C MET A 101 4.66 0.97 5.85
N LEU A 102 3.79 1.59 6.66
CA LEU A 102 3.62 3.05 6.72
C LEU A 102 4.95 3.72 7.06
N VAL A 103 5.61 3.30 8.13
CA VAL A 103 6.90 3.87 8.57
C VAL A 103 7.96 3.63 7.51
N THR A 104 8.01 2.43 6.91
CA THR A 104 8.93 2.10 5.82
C THR A 104 8.73 3.00 4.60
N CYS A 105 7.49 3.26 4.19
CA CYS A 105 7.19 4.12 3.05
C CYS A 105 7.62 5.56 3.30
N VAL A 106 7.40 6.07 4.51
CA VAL A 106 7.83 7.42 4.92
C VAL A 106 9.35 7.50 4.94
N TYR A 107 10.03 6.54 5.56
CA TYR A 107 11.48 6.48 5.60
C TYR A 107 12.09 6.44 4.20
N LEU A 108 11.56 5.58 3.31
CA LEU A 108 12.05 5.49 1.94
C LEU A 108 11.80 6.78 1.16
N ALA A 109 10.63 7.41 1.31
CA ALA A 109 10.33 8.67 0.66
C ALA A 109 11.27 9.79 1.12
N CYS A 110 11.61 9.88 2.41
CA CYS A 110 12.60 10.83 2.93
C CYS A 110 14.00 10.63 2.36
N LYS A 111 14.33 9.44 1.84
CA LYS A 111 15.63 9.17 1.23
C LYS A 111 15.65 9.39 -0.29
N VAL A 112 14.48 9.38 -0.93
CA VAL A 112 14.35 9.50 -2.39
C VAL A 112 14.07 10.95 -2.78
N GLU A 113 13.27 11.66 -2.00
CA GLU A 113 13.04 13.09 -2.18
C GLU A 113 14.17 13.87 -1.49
N GLU A 114 14.66 14.92 -2.16
CA GLU A 114 15.63 15.89 -1.61
C GLU A 114 14.94 16.99 -0.79
#